data_AF-A0A0R2LL01-F1
#
_entry.id   AF-A0A0R2LL01-F1
#
_cell.length_a   1.000
_cell.length_b   1.000
_cell.length_c   1.000
_cell.angle_alpha   90.00
_cell.angle_beta   90.00
_cell.angle_gamma   90.00
#
_symmetry.space_group_name_H-M   'P 1'
#
loop_
_entity.id
_entity.type
_entity.pdbx_description
1 polymer ?
#
loop_
_entity_poly.entity_id
_entity_poly.type
_entity_poly.pdbx_seq_one_letter_code
_entity_poly.pdbx_strand_id
1 'polypeptide(L)'
;MLENDMAMFKLQLKIALKEKMVFFYTLIIPIIMVFINKGPSFRDNEVLYLYWAYIVVTTILNGFLMNVIQLRENGFLKTLSYLAGSRFSVVMSSFLVQLLIIQVEILLFNLVVTIFITPVSPWTFLYSFLVSFLAVFLCAAMLSGLLILKVKQNTFTVIINLFLLIGIFLLGIRPQRTWNYFLTVFNPFQLIYGLYNVPYTTVAFGIFEGTCTFVYLVMGFFIFDKISIKSQLSRV
;
A
#
# COMPACT_ATOMS: atom_id res chain seq x y z
N MET A 1 11.91 -21.63 -15.12
CA MET A 1 10.81 -21.00 -14.34
C MET A 1 11.34 -19.82 -13.53
N LEU A 2 12.29 -20.02 -12.61
CA LEU A 2 12.88 -18.95 -11.79
C LEU A 2 13.55 -17.81 -12.58
N GLU A 3 14.19 -18.12 -13.70
CA GLU A 3 14.85 -17.12 -14.56
C GLU A 3 13.83 -16.15 -15.21
N ASN A 4 12.67 -16.67 -15.61
CA ASN A 4 11.58 -15.85 -16.15
C ASN A 4 10.96 -14.96 -15.06
N ASP A 5 10.77 -15.49 -13.85
CA ASP A 5 10.25 -14.73 -12.72
C ASP A 5 11.21 -13.61 -12.28
N MET A 6 12.51 -13.87 -12.30
CA MET A 6 13.55 -12.87 -12.05
C MET A 6 13.59 -11.79 -13.15
N ALA A 7 13.45 -12.18 -14.42
CA ALA A 7 13.37 -11.23 -15.52
C ALA A 7 12.13 -10.34 -15.39
N MET A 8 10.98 -10.91 -15.02
CA MET A 8 9.75 -10.16 -14.74
C MET A 8 9.90 -9.22 -13.56
N PHE A 9 10.53 -9.67 -12.46
CA PHE A 9 10.84 -8.80 -11.33
C PHE A 9 11.71 -7.60 -11.75
N LYS A 10 12.79 -7.83 -12.51
CA LYS A 10 13.66 -6.75 -13.02
C LYS A 10 12.90 -5.79 -13.94
N LEU A 11 12.02 -6.30 -14.81
CA LEU A 11 11.17 -5.48 -15.67
C LEU A 11 10.23 -4.60 -14.85
N GLN A 12 9.50 -5.20 -13.90
CA GLN A 12 8.57 -4.49 -13.02
C GLN A 12 9.28 -3.44 -12.17
N LEU A 13 10.50 -3.74 -11.70
CA LEU A 13 11.32 -2.79 -10.96
C LEU A 13 11.71 -1.58 -11.82
N LYS A 14 12.11 -1.81 -13.08
CA LYS A 14 12.41 -0.72 -14.03
C LYS A 14 11.18 0.14 -14.33
N ILE A 15 10.01 -0.48 -14.48
CA ILE A 15 8.74 0.24 -14.68
C ILE A 15 8.47 1.12 -13.45
N ALA A 16 8.53 0.56 -12.25
CA ALA A 16 8.27 1.30 -11.02
C ALA A 16 9.26 2.46 -10.81
N LEU A 17 10.56 2.24 -11.03
CA LEU A 17 11.59 3.28 -10.90
C LEU A 17 11.49 4.41 -11.94
N LYS A 18 10.82 4.19 -13.07
CA LYS A 18 10.61 5.21 -14.09
C LYS A 18 9.54 6.24 -13.66
N GLU A 19 8.59 5.82 -12.83
CA GLU A 19 7.47 6.64 -12.35
C GLU A 19 7.88 7.53 -11.16
N LYS A 20 8.78 8.50 -11.42
CA LYS A 20 9.34 9.39 -10.39
C LYS A 20 8.28 10.15 -9.58
N MET A 21 7.13 10.45 -10.19
CA MET A 21 6.04 11.15 -9.53
C MET A 21 5.44 10.32 -8.39
N VAL A 22 5.42 8.99 -8.49
CA VAL A 22 4.91 8.13 -7.42
C VAL A 22 5.74 8.32 -6.15
N PHE A 23 7.08 8.25 -6.26
CA PHE A 23 8.01 8.48 -5.14
C PHE A 23 7.86 9.85 -4.48
N PHE A 24 7.46 10.86 -5.25
CA PHE A 24 7.18 12.19 -4.70
C PHE A 24 5.98 12.13 -3.74
N TYR A 25 4.88 11.52 -4.15
CA TYR A 25 3.68 11.42 -3.32
C TYR A 25 3.84 10.48 -2.13
N THR A 26 4.61 9.40 -2.30
CA THR A 26 4.75 8.33 -1.30
C THR A 26 5.81 8.63 -0.26
N LEU A 27 6.91 9.33 -0.60
CA LEU A 27 8.02 9.61 0.31
C LEU A 27 8.22 11.10 0.60
N ILE A 28 8.23 11.95 -0.42
CA ILE A 28 8.56 13.37 -0.22
C ILE A 28 7.45 14.10 0.55
N ILE A 29 6.18 13.85 0.23
CA ILE A 29 5.05 14.43 0.96
C ILE A 29 5.07 14.09 2.47
N PRO A 30 5.17 12.83 2.91
CA PRO A 30 5.18 12.54 4.35
C PRO A 30 6.39 13.15 5.06
N ILE A 31 7.55 13.24 4.40
CA ILE A 31 8.71 13.97 4.93
C ILE A 31 8.36 15.45 5.17
N ILE A 32 7.82 16.14 4.16
CA ILE A 32 7.42 17.56 4.27
C ILE A 32 6.38 17.73 5.40
N MET A 33 5.37 16.86 5.44
CA MET A 33 4.30 16.91 6.45
C MET A 33 4.84 16.74 7.86
N VAL A 34 5.81 15.85 8.06
CA VAL A 34 6.50 15.68 9.33
C VAL A 34 7.25 16.97 9.74
N PHE A 35 7.96 17.62 8.80
CA PHE A 35 8.67 18.88 9.08
C PHE A 35 7.73 20.02 9.45
N ILE A 36 6.54 20.06 8.87
CA ILE A 36 5.50 21.05 9.19
C ILE A 36 4.91 20.76 10.57
N ASN A 37 4.65 19.48 10.88
CA ASN A 37 3.99 19.05 12.12
C ASN A 37 4.97 18.81 13.29
N LYS A 38 6.20 19.33 13.23
CA LYS A 38 7.19 19.19 14.31
C LYS A 38 6.75 19.98 15.56
N GLY A 39 5.94 19.36 16.40
CA GLY A 39 5.51 19.87 17.70
C GLY A 39 6.15 19.13 18.87
N PRO A 40 5.95 19.60 20.12
CA PRO A 40 6.41 18.90 21.33
C PRO A 40 5.90 17.46 21.43
N SER A 41 4.74 17.17 20.82
CA SER A 41 4.09 15.85 20.74
C SER A 41 4.70 14.89 19.73
N PHE A 42 5.72 15.28 18.95
CA PHE A 42 6.34 14.39 17.95
C PHE A 42 7.22 13.30 18.57
N ARG A 43 7.37 13.26 19.90
CA ARG A 43 8.15 12.24 20.60
C ARG A 43 7.44 10.88 20.68
N ASP A 44 6.15 10.83 20.36
CA ASP A 44 5.36 9.60 20.45
C ASP A 44 5.45 8.78 19.16
N ASN A 45 5.77 7.49 19.29
CA ASN A 45 5.84 6.56 18.16
C ASN A 45 4.53 6.50 17.36
N GLU A 46 3.38 6.76 18.01
CA GLU A 46 2.07 6.79 17.36
C GLU A 46 1.99 7.77 16.19
N VAL A 47 2.74 8.87 16.26
CA VAL A 47 2.78 9.86 15.19
C VAL A 47 3.48 9.28 13.96
N LEU A 48 4.53 8.47 14.13
CA LEU A 48 5.23 7.79 13.03
C LEU A 48 4.33 6.77 12.34
N TYR A 49 3.48 6.07 13.08
CA TYR A 49 2.56 5.05 12.55
C TYR A 49 1.60 5.63 11.51
N LEU A 50 1.17 6.89 11.70
CA LEU A 50 0.32 7.59 10.73
C LEU A 50 1.04 7.78 9.38
N TYR A 51 2.32 8.16 9.42
CA TYR A 51 3.12 8.35 8.21
C TYR A 51 3.46 7.02 7.54
N TRP A 52 3.75 5.96 8.31
CA TRP A 52 3.97 4.64 7.73
C TRP A 52 2.70 4.08 7.08
N ALA A 53 1.54 4.26 7.69
CA ALA A 53 0.26 3.90 7.09
C ALA A 53 0.01 4.67 5.79
N TYR A 54 0.31 5.98 5.78
CA TYR A 54 0.25 6.79 4.58
C TYR A 54 1.15 6.23 3.46
N ILE A 55 2.44 5.96 3.76
CA ILE A 55 3.41 5.43 2.80
C ILE A 55 2.88 4.11 2.20
N VAL A 56 2.52 3.13 3.05
CA VAL A 56 2.03 1.82 2.59
C VAL A 56 0.82 1.95 1.66
N VAL A 57 -0.22 2.69 2.09
CA VAL A 57 -1.48 2.77 1.33
C VAL A 57 -1.29 3.52 0.02
N THR A 58 -0.56 4.64 0.05
CA THR A 58 -0.32 5.46 -1.16
C THR A 58 0.54 4.74 -2.18
N THR A 59 1.56 4.00 -1.74
CA THR A 59 2.41 3.20 -2.63
C THR A 59 1.67 2.00 -3.21
N ILE A 60 0.77 1.35 -2.45
CA ILE A 60 -0.06 0.26 -2.99
C ILE A 60 -1.05 0.77 -4.04
N LEU A 61 -1.71 1.91 -3.82
CA LEU A 61 -2.64 2.49 -4.78
C LEU A 61 -1.93 2.96 -6.06
N ASN A 62 -0.92 3.81 -5.93
CA ASN A 62 -0.26 4.45 -7.07
C ASN A 62 0.81 3.58 -7.72
N GLY A 63 1.42 2.65 -6.98
CA GLY A 63 2.45 1.76 -7.46
C GLY A 63 1.87 0.42 -7.93
N PHE A 64 1.25 -0.35 -7.02
CA PHE A 64 0.80 -1.71 -7.34
C PHE A 64 -0.49 -1.73 -8.17
N LEU A 65 -1.58 -1.15 -7.67
CA LEU A 65 -2.89 -1.24 -8.33
C LEU A 65 -2.89 -0.52 -9.68
N MET A 66 -2.33 0.69 -9.72
CA MET A 66 -2.22 1.45 -10.96
C MET A 66 -1.43 0.69 -12.03
N ASN A 67 -0.29 0.07 -11.67
CA ASN A 67 0.49 -0.74 -12.61
C ASN A 67 -0.32 -1.92 -13.15
N VAL A 68 -1.05 -2.64 -12.30
CA VAL A 68 -1.91 -3.76 -12.75
C VAL A 68 -2.99 -3.29 -13.73
N ILE A 69 -3.60 -2.12 -13.49
CA ILE A 69 -4.60 -1.54 -14.40
C ILE A 69 -3.96 -1.10 -15.73
N GLN A 70 -2.81 -0.42 -15.69
CA GLN A 70 -2.07 -0.01 -16.89
C GLN A 70 -1.69 -1.21 -17.76
N LEU A 71 -1.17 -2.28 -17.15
CA LEU A 71 -0.82 -3.51 -17.85
C LEU A 71 -2.05 -4.18 -18.46
N ARG A 72 -3.19 -4.15 -17.76
CA ARG A 72 -4.46 -4.72 -18.25
C ARG A 72 -5.01 -3.93 -19.45
N GLU A 73 -5.05 -2.61 -19.37
CA GLU A 73 -5.62 -1.76 -20.42
C GLU A 73 -4.78 -1.77 -21.69
N ASN A 74 -3.46 -1.64 -21.56
CA ASN A 74 -2.53 -1.65 -22.69
C ASN A 74 -2.35 -3.04 -23.33
N GLY A 75 -2.99 -4.08 -22.78
CA GLY A 75 -2.84 -5.46 -23.23
C GLY A 75 -1.50 -6.12 -22.86
N PHE A 76 -0.55 -5.37 -22.27
CA PHE A 76 0.74 -5.89 -21.84
C PHE A 76 0.63 -7.01 -20.82
N LEU A 77 -0.41 -7.04 -19.99
CA LEU A 77 -0.64 -8.14 -19.05
C LEU A 77 -0.77 -9.47 -19.79
N LYS A 78 -1.43 -9.50 -20.95
CA LYS A 78 -1.57 -10.71 -21.78
C LYS A 78 -0.24 -11.11 -22.40
N THR A 79 0.47 -10.14 -22.97
CA THR A 79 1.78 -10.36 -23.61
C THR A 79 2.82 -10.87 -22.60
N LEU A 80 2.93 -10.22 -21.44
CA LEU A 80 3.84 -10.63 -20.37
C LEU A 80 3.45 -11.97 -19.76
N SER A 81 2.15 -12.25 -19.59
CA SER A 81 1.69 -13.56 -19.11
C SER A 81 2.04 -14.69 -20.09
N TYR A 82 2.00 -14.43 -21.40
CA TYR A 82 2.42 -15.39 -22.42
C TYR A 82 3.94 -15.66 -22.34
N LEU A 83 4.75 -14.61 -22.17
CA LEU A 83 6.21 -14.73 -22.02
C LEU A 83 6.62 -15.40 -20.71
N ALA A 84 5.94 -15.08 -19.59
CA ALA A 84 6.23 -15.66 -18.28
C ALA A 84 5.66 -17.07 -18.10
N GLY A 85 4.72 -17.50 -18.95
CA GLY A 85 3.99 -18.75 -18.80
C GLY A 85 2.88 -18.72 -17.73
N SER A 86 2.76 -17.64 -16.95
CA SER A 86 1.64 -17.47 -16.01
C SER A 86 1.31 -15.99 -15.73
N ARG A 87 0.02 -15.70 -15.53
CA ARG A 87 -0.45 -14.38 -15.06
C ARG A 87 -0.02 -14.07 -13.63
N PHE A 88 0.07 -15.12 -12.81
CA PHE A 88 0.41 -15.01 -11.40
C PHE A 88 1.85 -14.50 -11.24
N SER A 89 2.78 -14.99 -12.08
CA SER A 89 4.16 -14.50 -12.11
C SER A 89 4.22 -12.98 -12.32
N VAL A 90 3.51 -12.44 -13.32
CA VAL A 90 3.54 -10.98 -13.60
C VAL A 90 3.00 -10.15 -12.45
N VAL A 91 1.84 -10.53 -11.89
CA VAL A 91 1.21 -9.79 -10.77
C VAL A 91 2.03 -9.93 -9.50
N MET A 92 2.54 -11.13 -9.20
CA MET A 92 3.37 -11.39 -8.02
C MET A 92 4.71 -10.66 -8.10
N SER A 93 5.36 -10.64 -9.27
CA SER A 93 6.57 -9.83 -9.49
C SER A 93 6.29 -8.34 -9.24
N SER A 94 5.16 -7.82 -9.74
CA SER A 94 4.78 -6.43 -9.46
C SER A 94 4.53 -6.18 -7.97
N PHE A 95 3.88 -7.10 -7.27
CA PHE A 95 3.64 -6.99 -5.83
C PHE A 95 4.95 -7.01 -5.04
N LEU A 96 5.88 -7.92 -5.35
CA LEU A 96 7.18 -8.02 -4.71
C LEU A 96 8.05 -6.76 -4.93
N VAL A 97 7.98 -6.16 -6.11
CA VAL A 97 8.66 -4.88 -6.38
C VAL A 97 8.12 -3.78 -5.47
N GLN A 98 6.80 -3.69 -5.32
CA GLN A 98 6.18 -2.67 -4.47
C GLN A 98 6.44 -2.92 -2.98
N LEU A 99 6.49 -4.18 -2.58
CA LEU A 99 6.96 -4.55 -1.24
C LEU A 99 8.37 -4.03 -0.99
N LEU A 100 9.32 -4.26 -1.92
CA LEU A 100 10.69 -3.75 -1.79
C LEU A 100 10.73 -2.23 -1.72
N ILE A 101 9.99 -1.54 -2.59
CA ILE A 101 9.93 -0.08 -2.61
C ILE A 101 9.44 0.46 -1.27
N ILE A 102 8.35 -0.09 -0.71
CA ILE A 102 7.81 0.34 0.59
C ILE A 102 8.82 0.15 1.71
N GLN A 103 9.58 -0.96 1.71
CA GLN A 103 10.65 -1.16 2.70
C GLN A 103 11.72 -0.08 2.63
N VAL A 104 12.13 0.27 1.40
CA VAL A 104 13.12 1.34 1.18
C VAL A 104 12.54 2.70 1.58
N GLU A 105 11.28 2.99 1.25
CA GLU A 105 10.61 4.25 1.61
C GLU A 105 10.49 4.43 3.12
N ILE A 106 10.04 3.40 3.86
CA ILE A 106 9.94 3.44 5.33
C ILE A 106 11.32 3.61 5.96
N LEU A 107 12.34 2.91 5.45
CA LEU A 107 13.72 3.04 5.92
C LEU A 107 14.24 4.47 5.71
N LEU A 108 14.09 5.02 4.50
CA LEU A 108 14.52 6.38 4.18
C LEU A 108 13.76 7.43 4.99
N PHE A 109 12.45 7.26 5.15
CA PHE A 109 11.62 8.13 5.98
C PHE A 109 12.12 8.14 7.43
N ASN A 110 12.32 6.96 8.04
CA ASN A 110 12.81 6.87 9.42
C ASN A 110 14.23 7.44 9.58
N LEU A 111 15.11 7.26 8.60
CA LEU A 111 16.44 7.90 8.61
C LEU A 111 16.32 9.42 8.61
N VAL A 112 15.48 10.00 7.74
CA VAL A 112 15.26 11.44 7.69
C VAL A 112 14.71 11.96 9.01
N VAL A 113 13.71 11.28 9.59
CA VAL A 113 13.16 11.65 10.91
C VAL A 113 14.23 11.59 12.01
N THR A 114 15.04 10.53 12.02
CA THR A 114 16.09 10.32 13.02
C THR A 114 17.17 11.39 12.96
N ILE A 115 17.58 11.78 11.76
CA ILE A 115 18.66 12.74 11.54
C ILE A 115 18.21 14.17 11.85
N PHE A 116 16.99 14.54 11.45
CA PHE A 116 16.58 15.95 11.43
C PHE A 116 15.58 16.36 12.52
N ILE A 117 14.95 15.40 13.22
CA ILE A 117 13.76 15.70 14.04
C ILE A 117 13.87 15.12 15.44
N THR A 118 13.93 13.78 15.55
CA THR A 118 13.97 13.11 16.85
C THR A 118 14.65 11.76 16.72
N PRO A 119 15.50 11.34 17.67
CA PRO A 119 16.14 10.05 17.61
C PRO A 119 15.10 8.93 17.70
N VAL A 120 14.89 8.21 16.60
CA VAL A 120 14.02 7.03 16.57
C VAL A 120 14.80 5.83 17.09
N SER A 121 14.21 5.06 18.01
CA SER A 121 14.89 3.92 18.61
C SER A 121 15.15 2.81 17.58
N PRO A 122 16.25 2.04 17.70
CA PRO A 122 16.51 0.89 16.81
C PRO A 122 15.38 -0.16 16.84
N TRP A 123 14.70 -0.31 17.98
CA TRP A 123 13.53 -1.18 18.10
C TRP A 123 12.35 -0.69 17.27
N THR A 124 12.12 0.63 17.22
CA THR A 124 11.09 1.25 16.38
C THR A 124 11.42 1.04 14.89
N PHE A 125 12.69 1.11 14.49
CA PHE A 125 13.14 0.76 13.13
C PHE A 125 12.81 -0.70 12.79
N LEU A 126 13.23 -1.64 13.63
CA LEU A 126 12.98 -3.07 13.40
C LEU A 126 11.49 -3.38 13.38
N TYR A 127 10.72 -2.79 14.29
CA TYR A 127 9.27 -2.91 14.34
C TYR A 127 8.61 -2.41 13.06
N SER A 128 8.98 -1.21 12.59
CA SER A 128 8.46 -0.65 11.33
C SER A 128 8.77 -1.55 10.14
N PHE A 129 9.96 -2.13 10.09
CA PHE A 129 10.42 -2.98 9.00
C PHE A 129 9.65 -4.30 8.99
N LEU A 130 9.46 -4.94 10.14
CA LEU A 130 8.76 -6.22 10.24
C LEU A 130 7.25 -6.08 10.00
N VAL A 131 6.61 -5.11 10.65
CA VAL A 131 5.16 -4.92 10.55
C VAL A 131 4.76 -4.44 9.15
N SER A 132 5.62 -3.68 8.48
CA SER A 132 5.33 -3.20 7.12
C SER A 132 5.23 -4.33 6.09
N PHE A 133 5.92 -5.47 6.26
CA PHE A 133 5.67 -6.64 5.40
C PHE A 133 4.20 -7.05 5.46
N LEU A 134 3.69 -7.29 6.68
CA LEU A 134 2.30 -7.66 6.89
C LEU A 134 1.34 -6.57 6.40
N ALA A 135 1.67 -5.30 6.66
CA ALA A 135 0.90 -4.15 6.21
C ALA A 135 0.76 -4.13 4.68
N VAL A 136 1.83 -4.40 3.93
CA VAL A 136 1.81 -4.46 2.47
C VAL A 136 0.87 -5.55 1.97
N PHE A 137 0.97 -6.77 2.53
CA PHE A 137 0.07 -7.88 2.18
C PHE A 137 -1.39 -7.54 2.46
N LEU A 138 -1.67 -7.04 3.67
CA LEU A 138 -3.02 -6.68 4.09
C LEU A 138 -3.60 -5.55 3.23
N CYS A 139 -2.82 -4.49 2.99
CA CYS A 139 -3.24 -3.34 2.20
C CYS A 139 -3.55 -3.76 0.74
N ALA A 140 -2.67 -4.55 0.12
CA ALA A 140 -2.91 -5.08 -1.22
C ALA A 140 -4.16 -5.96 -1.26
N ALA A 141 -4.37 -6.81 -0.26
CA ALA A 141 -5.53 -7.68 -0.17
C ALA A 141 -6.84 -6.88 -0.02
N MET A 142 -6.88 -5.92 0.88
CA MET A 142 -8.04 -5.03 1.08
C MET A 142 -8.36 -4.23 -0.18
N LEU A 143 -7.35 -3.61 -0.79
CA LEU A 143 -7.54 -2.75 -1.97
C LEU A 143 -7.75 -3.53 -3.27
N SER A 144 -7.45 -4.83 -3.31
CA SER A 144 -7.66 -5.68 -4.49
C SER A 144 -9.10 -5.63 -5.01
N GLY A 145 -10.10 -5.32 -4.16
CA GLY A 145 -11.49 -5.09 -4.57
C GLY A 145 -11.62 -4.05 -5.69
N LEU A 146 -10.76 -3.03 -5.71
CA LEU A 146 -10.73 -2.02 -6.78
C LEU A 146 -10.35 -2.60 -8.14
N LEU A 147 -9.59 -3.71 -8.18
CA LEU A 147 -9.20 -4.38 -9.42
C LEU A 147 -10.36 -5.12 -10.11
N ILE A 148 -11.49 -5.30 -9.40
CA ILE A 148 -12.73 -5.85 -9.96
C ILE A 148 -13.38 -4.81 -10.89
N LEU A 149 -13.19 -3.52 -10.61
CA LEU A 149 -13.71 -2.43 -11.43
C LEU A 149 -13.05 -2.49 -12.82
N LYS A 150 -13.88 -2.62 -13.86
CA LYS A 150 -13.43 -2.67 -15.26
C LYS A 150 -13.45 -1.27 -15.88
N VAL A 151 -12.70 -0.35 -15.27
CA VAL A 151 -12.61 1.06 -15.69
C VAL A 151 -11.30 1.33 -16.42
N LYS A 152 -11.29 2.37 -17.26
CA LYS A 152 -10.07 2.88 -17.91
C LYS A 152 -9.12 3.49 -16.88
N GLN A 153 -7.83 3.53 -17.19
CA GLN A 153 -6.75 4.07 -16.36
C GLN A 153 -7.06 5.49 -15.93
N ASN A 154 -7.48 6.37 -16.84
CA ASN A 154 -7.81 7.76 -16.49
C ASN A 154 -8.91 7.84 -15.42
N THR A 155 -9.96 7.03 -15.55
CA THR A 155 -11.03 6.94 -14.53
C THR A 155 -10.50 6.34 -13.23
N PHE A 156 -9.65 5.32 -13.32
CA PHE A 156 -9.04 4.68 -12.15
C PHE A 156 -8.14 5.65 -11.37
N THR A 157 -7.37 6.49 -12.05
CA THR A 157 -6.58 7.57 -11.45
C THR A 157 -7.45 8.55 -10.67
N VAL A 158 -8.61 8.94 -11.23
CA VAL A 158 -9.56 9.80 -10.52
C VAL A 158 -10.11 9.10 -9.27
N ILE A 159 -10.46 7.82 -9.36
CA ILE A 159 -10.92 7.03 -8.21
C ILE A 159 -9.85 6.97 -7.12
N ILE A 160 -8.60 6.67 -7.48
CA ILE A 160 -7.48 6.64 -6.53
C ILE A 160 -7.30 8.00 -5.86
N ASN A 161 -7.29 9.09 -6.61
CA ASN A 161 -7.07 10.42 -6.05
C ASN A 161 -8.19 10.83 -5.08
N LEU A 162 -9.45 10.53 -5.42
CA LEU A 162 -10.59 10.75 -4.51
C LEU A 162 -10.47 9.88 -3.26
N PHE A 163 -10.10 8.61 -3.43
CA PHE A 163 -9.91 7.67 -2.33
C PHE A 163 -8.79 8.11 -1.39
N LEU A 164 -7.65 8.59 -1.92
CA LEU A 164 -6.56 9.15 -1.14
C LEU A 164 -6.99 10.39 -0.38
N LEU A 165 -7.67 11.33 -1.04
CA LEU A 165 -8.15 12.56 -0.41
C LEU A 165 -9.09 12.29 0.76
N ILE A 166 -10.09 11.41 0.55
CA ILE A 166 -11.03 11.01 1.60
C ILE A 166 -10.30 10.22 2.70
N GLY A 167 -9.43 9.28 2.32
CA GLY A 167 -8.70 8.43 3.27
C GLY A 167 -7.80 9.22 4.21
N ILE A 168 -7.07 10.21 3.68
CA ILE A 168 -6.22 11.12 4.46
C ILE A 168 -7.07 12.01 5.37
N PHE A 169 -8.17 12.58 4.85
CA PHE A 169 -9.09 13.38 5.65
C PHE A 169 -9.63 12.58 6.85
N LEU A 170 -10.06 11.35 6.62
CA LEU A 170 -10.56 10.44 7.65
C LEU A 170 -9.47 9.96 8.61
N LEU A 171 -8.20 9.95 8.21
CA LEU A 171 -7.07 9.65 9.10
C LEU A 171 -6.81 10.79 10.10
N GLY A 172 -7.15 12.03 9.74
CA GLY A 172 -7.12 13.17 10.67
C GLY A 172 -8.25 13.14 11.71
N ILE A 173 -9.33 12.41 11.45
CA ILE A 173 -10.44 12.24 12.40
C ILE A 173 -10.08 11.09 13.35
N ARG A 174 -10.07 11.37 14.66
CA ARG A 174 -9.92 10.35 15.71
C ARG A 174 -11.28 10.04 16.34
N PRO A 175 -12.14 9.25 15.68
CA PRO A 175 -13.43 8.94 16.26
C PRO A 175 -13.29 8.08 17.52
N GLN A 176 -14.21 8.28 18.46
CA GLN A 176 -14.31 7.44 19.65
C GLN A 176 -15.35 6.34 19.46
N ARG A 177 -15.14 5.21 20.16
CA ARG A 177 -16.09 4.09 20.26
C ARG A 177 -16.42 3.50 18.88
N THR A 178 -17.71 3.35 18.55
CA THR A 178 -18.23 2.61 17.39
C THR A 178 -17.72 3.13 16.05
N TRP A 179 -17.53 4.45 15.93
CA TRP A 179 -17.04 5.03 14.68
C TRP A 179 -15.59 4.61 14.38
N ASN A 180 -14.77 4.33 15.40
CA ASN A 180 -13.42 3.83 15.19
C ASN A 180 -13.45 2.45 14.53
N TYR A 181 -14.27 1.53 15.04
CA TYR A 181 -14.47 0.20 14.45
C TYR A 181 -14.94 0.29 12.99
N PHE A 182 -15.89 1.19 12.70
CA PHE A 182 -16.38 1.37 11.33
C PHE A 182 -15.28 1.87 10.38
N LEU A 183 -14.49 2.88 10.79
CA LEU A 183 -13.40 3.37 9.96
C LEU A 183 -12.31 2.33 9.74
N THR A 184 -11.94 1.56 10.76
CA THR A 184 -10.93 0.51 10.65
C THR A 184 -11.32 -0.55 9.61
N VAL A 185 -12.62 -0.85 9.45
CA VAL A 185 -13.08 -1.78 8.41
C VAL A 185 -12.91 -1.16 7.03
N PHE A 186 -13.45 0.03 6.79
CA PHE A 186 -13.59 0.53 5.41
C PHE A 186 -12.42 1.38 4.92
N ASN A 187 -11.63 1.95 5.82
CA ASN A 187 -10.52 2.83 5.47
C ASN A 187 -9.17 2.10 5.64
N PRO A 188 -8.43 1.82 4.55
CA PRO A 188 -7.14 1.13 4.62
C PRO A 188 -6.10 1.93 5.39
N PHE A 189 -6.18 3.27 5.39
CA PHE A 189 -5.29 4.08 6.21
C PHE A 189 -5.48 3.80 7.70
N GLN A 190 -6.72 3.67 8.14
CA GLN A 190 -7.05 3.40 9.55
C GLN A 190 -6.77 1.95 9.94
N LEU A 191 -7.00 1.00 9.02
CA LEU A 191 -6.61 -0.40 9.23
C LEU A 191 -5.09 -0.55 9.36
N ILE A 192 -4.31 0.03 8.44
CA ILE A 192 -2.86 -0.09 8.49
C ILE A 192 -2.27 0.69 9.67
N TYR A 193 -2.85 1.84 10.04
CA TYR A 193 -2.47 2.53 11.27
C TYR A 193 -2.74 1.68 12.52
N GLY A 194 -3.92 1.05 12.60
CA GLY A 194 -4.26 0.09 13.65
C GLY A 194 -3.20 -0.99 13.79
N LEU A 195 -2.70 -1.50 12.65
CA LEU A 195 -1.78 -2.63 12.63
C LEU A 195 -0.44 -2.28 13.28
N TYR A 196 0.04 -1.05 13.07
CA TYR A 196 1.22 -0.53 13.75
C TYR A 196 0.94 -0.14 15.20
N ASN A 197 -0.31 0.12 15.55
CA ASN A 197 -0.70 0.53 16.90
C ASN A 197 -1.16 -0.64 17.79
N VAL A 198 -1.23 -1.87 17.27
CA VAL A 198 -1.68 -3.07 18.01
C VAL A 198 -1.10 -3.17 19.43
N PRO A 199 0.21 -2.94 19.67
CA PRO A 199 0.80 -3.04 21.03
C PRO A 199 0.20 -2.08 22.07
N TYR A 200 -0.44 -0.99 21.63
CA TYR A 200 -0.98 0.07 22.47
C TYR A 200 -2.53 0.11 22.47
N THR A 201 -3.18 -0.78 21.72
CA THR A 201 -4.64 -0.85 21.65
C THR A 201 -5.21 -1.81 22.70
N THR A 202 -6.49 -1.65 23.00
CA THR A 202 -7.20 -2.60 23.88
C THR A 202 -7.27 -3.99 23.25
N VAL A 203 -7.21 -5.05 24.05
CA VAL A 203 -7.28 -6.45 23.57
C VAL A 203 -8.50 -6.71 22.68
N ALA A 204 -9.67 -6.16 23.04
CA ALA A 204 -10.89 -6.31 22.25
C ALA A 204 -10.75 -5.70 20.84
N PHE A 205 -10.12 -4.52 20.74
CA PHE A 205 -9.86 -3.88 19.46
C PHE A 205 -8.82 -4.65 18.64
N GLY A 206 -7.76 -5.17 19.27
CA GLY A 206 -6.77 -6.00 18.59
C GLY A 206 -7.37 -7.30 18.02
N ILE A 207 -8.29 -7.96 18.73
CA ILE A 207 -9.02 -9.14 18.23
C ILE A 207 -9.90 -8.78 17.04
N PHE A 208 -10.62 -7.66 17.13
CA PHE A 208 -11.44 -7.15 16.03
C PHE A 208 -10.59 -6.89 14.78
N GLU A 209 -9.49 -6.18 14.94
CA GLU A 209 -8.59 -5.85 13.84
C GLU A 209 -7.92 -7.09 13.23
N GLY A 210 -7.53 -8.06 14.06
CA GLY A 210 -7.05 -9.37 13.61
C GLY A 210 -8.10 -10.13 12.79
N THR A 211 -9.38 -10.02 13.18
CA THR A 211 -10.50 -10.61 12.42
C THR A 211 -10.66 -9.92 11.06
N CYS A 212 -10.66 -8.58 11.02
CA CYS A 212 -10.69 -7.83 9.76
C CYS A 212 -9.52 -8.20 8.85
N THR A 213 -8.32 -8.29 9.41
CA THR A 213 -7.10 -8.71 8.70
C THR A 213 -7.27 -10.06 8.03
N PHE A 214 -7.77 -11.06 8.78
CA PHE A 214 -8.02 -12.39 8.25
C PHE A 214 -9.04 -12.37 7.11
N VAL A 215 -10.16 -11.68 7.29
CA VAL A 215 -11.21 -11.55 6.26
C VAL A 215 -10.65 -10.91 4.98
N TYR A 216 -9.86 -9.84 5.09
CA TYR A 216 -9.28 -9.16 3.93
C TYR A 216 -8.24 -10.01 3.21
N LEU A 217 -7.41 -10.77 3.92
CA LEU A 217 -6.44 -11.69 3.30
C LEU A 217 -7.16 -12.79 2.50
N VAL A 218 -8.23 -13.37 3.06
CA VAL A 218 -9.06 -14.37 2.37
C VAL A 218 -9.72 -13.74 1.13
N MET A 219 -10.32 -12.55 1.26
CA MET A 219 -10.93 -11.83 0.16
C MET A 219 -9.91 -11.55 -0.97
N GLY A 220 -8.73 -11.04 -0.60
CA GLY A 220 -7.65 -10.73 -1.54
C GLY A 220 -7.19 -11.97 -2.32
N PHE A 221 -7.01 -13.11 -1.64
CA PHE A 221 -6.64 -14.37 -2.27
C PHE A 221 -7.62 -14.76 -3.39
N PHE A 222 -8.93 -14.72 -3.12
CA PHE A 222 -9.94 -15.04 -4.14
C PHE A 222 -9.99 -14.04 -5.30
N ILE A 223 -9.72 -12.76 -5.03
CA ILE A 223 -9.73 -11.72 -6.08
C ILE A 223 -8.51 -11.88 -6.99
N PHE A 224 -7.31 -12.06 -6.44
CA PHE A 224 -6.08 -12.25 -7.22
C PHE A 224 -6.15 -13.49 -8.11
N ASP A 225 -6.77 -14.57 -7.63
CA ASP A 225 -7.01 -15.76 -8.45
C ASP A 225 -7.98 -15.49 -9.62
N LYS A 226 -8.95 -14.59 -9.45
CA LYS A 226 -9.96 -14.28 -10.47
C LYS A 226 -9.60 -13.12 -11.41
N ILE A 227 -8.40 -12.54 -11.32
CA ILE A 227 -8.01 -11.43 -12.20
C ILE A 227 -8.09 -11.86 -13.67
N SER A 228 -8.96 -11.18 -14.43
CA SER A 228 -9.26 -11.51 -15.83
C SER A 228 -8.20 -10.95 -16.77
N ILE A 229 -7.75 -11.78 -17.73
CA ILE A 229 -6.74 -11.46 -18.76
C ILE A 229 -7.35 -10.73 -19.98
N LYS A 230 -8.68 -10.56 -20.07
CA LYS A 230 -9.28 -9.91 -21.24
C LYS A 230 -8.89 -8.42 -21.28
N SER A 231 -8.05 -8.06 -22.26
CA SER A 231 -7.82 -6.65 -22.61
C SER A 231 -9.15 -6.03 -23.03
N GLN A 232 -9.37 -4.77 -22.68
CA GLN A 232 -10.58 -4.04 -23.08
C GLN A 232 -10.56 -3.58 -24.56
N LEU A 233 -9.75 -4.20 -25.41
CA LEU A 233 -9.64 -3.87 -26.85
C LEU A 233 -10.85 -4.33 -27.69
N SER A 234 -12.04 -4.46 -27.10
CA SER A 234 -13.27 -4.56 -27.87
C SER A 234 -14.41 -3.78 -27.21
N ARG A 235 -14.50 -2.49 -27.56
CA ARG A 235 -15.75 -1.82 -27.92
C ARG A 235 -15.46 -0.41 -28.44
N VAL A 236 -15.55 -0.32 -29.77
CA VAL A 236 -15.57 0.85 -30.68
C VAL A 236 -14.23 1.52 -30.91
#